data_AF-A0A8X8ZBD4-F1
#
_entry.id   AF-A0A8X8ZBD4-F1
#
_cell.length_a   1.000
_cell.length_b   1.000
_cell.length_c   1.000
_cell.angle_alpha   90.00
_cell.angle_beta   90.00
_cell.angle_gamma   90.00
#
_symmetry.space_group_name_H-M   'P 1'
#
loop_
_entity.id
_entity.type
_entity.pdbx_description
1 polymer ?
#
loop_
_entity_poly.entity_id
_entity_poly.type
_entity_poly.pdbx_seq_one_letter_code
_entity_poly.pdbx_strand_id
1 'polypeptide(L)'
;MMSDLHSSGSHIVDGSWRALGKLLIYCSGCKKDGLFNRVHVPGHFVYRTRFSRTSGKSFLLSQCRTDVLYISDPCEHLDQGEEGDIGFFRGIFKSFATSKVRKLLISRGAPLHPKEVCPYCKAKLWNMQAANMIPSSASCRLGAYDDCIEYYVCLNGHVLGICTLLPLSDTDEASEE
;
A
#
# COMPACT_ATOMS: atom_id res chain seq x y z
N MET A 1 -3.42 -2.10 16.15
CA MET A 1 -2.20 -2.24 15.33
C MET A 1 -0.95 -2.05 16.17
N MET A 2 -0.75 -0.88 16.80
CA MET A 2 0.49 -0.59 17.54
C MET A 2 0.85 -1.66 18.57
N SER A 3 -0.07 -2.03 19.48
CA SER A 3 0.18 -3.09 20.46
C SER A 3 0.55 -4.44 19.81
N ASP A 4 0.04 -4.73 18.61
CA ASP A 4 0.36 -5.96 17.87
C ASP A 4 1.74 -5.90 17.19
N LEU A 5 2.16 -4.72 16.72
CA LEU A 5 3.52 -4.51 16.20
C LEU A 5 4.58 -4.56 17.33
N HIS A 6 4.20 -4.24 18.56
CA HIS A 6 5.09 -4.31 19.73
C HIS A 6 5.25 -5.73 20.31
N SER A 7 4.25 -6.61 20.19
CA SER A 7 4.13 -7.86 20.97
C SER A 7 5.12 -8.98 20.60
N SER A 8 6.03 -8.76 19.64
CA SER A 8 6.81 -9.82 18.99
C SER A 8 8.26 -9.95 19.49
N GLY A 9 8.56 -9.55 20.73
CA GLY A 9 9.68 -10.06 21.54
C GLY A 9 11.14 -9.86 21.07
N SER A 10 11.43 -9.57 19.81
CA SER A 10 12.79 -9.29 19.34
C SER A 10 12.74 -8.45 18.06
N HIS A 11 13.31 -7.24 18.17
CA HIS A 11 13.63 -6.27 17.13
C HIS A 11 12.46 -5.42 16.59
N ILE A 12 12.41 -4.19 17.12
CA ILE A 12 12.27 -2.91 16.39
C ILE A 12 11.55 -3.06 15.06
N VAL A 13 10.30 -2.56 14.97
CA VAL A 13 9.56 -2.34 13.72
C VAL A 13 10.52 -2.24 12.54
N ASP A 14 10.50 -3.22 11.64
CA ASP A 14 11.43 -3.31 10.51
C ASP A 14 11.52 -1.91 9.85
N GLY A 15 12.70 -1.27 9.92
CA GLY A 15 12.90 0.09 9.41
C GLY A 15 12.80 1.27 10.39
N SER A 16 12.70 1.04 11.71
CA SER A 16 12.68 2.02 12.82
C SER A 16 11.33 2.71 13.12
N TRP A 17 11.09 2.99 14.42
CA TRP A 17 9.97 3.81 14.93
C TRP A 17 9.81 5.13 14.20
N ARG A 18 10.92 5.75 13.78
CA ARG A 18 10.89 7.00 13.02
C ARG A 18 10.27 6.80 11.64
N ALA A 19 10.56 5.69 10.97
CA ALA A 19 9.95 5.39 9.69
C ALA A 19 8.48 5.01 9.84
N LEU A 20 8.13 4.25 10.88
CA LEU A 20 6.73 3.96 11.19
C LEU A 20 5.94 5.25 11.48
N GLY A 21 6.49 6.15 12.30
CA GLY A 21 5.88 7.45 12.56
C GLY A 21 5.60 8.22 11.28
N LYS A 22 6.59 8.32 10.38
CA LYS A 22 6.41 8.92 9.05
C LYS A 22 5.33 8.21 8.24
N LEU A 23 5.36 6.87 8.17
CA LEU A 23 4.38 6.08 7.43
C LEU A 23 2.94 6.30 7.92
N LEU A 24 2.76 6.54 9.21
CA LEU A 24 1.44 6.76 9.81
C LEU A 24 0.85 8.12 9.48
N ILE A 25 1.70 9.15 9.40
CA ILE A 25 1.25 10.55 9.36
C ILE A 25 1.58 11.27 8.05
N TYR A 26 2.33 10.66 7.13
CA TYR A 26 2.81 11.32 5.92
C TYR A 26 2.52 10.48 4.67
N CYS A 27 1.83 11.10 3.71
CA CYS A 27 1.75 10.62 2.35
C CYS A 27 2.94 11.16 1.56
N SER A 28 3.70 10.30 0.88
CA SER A 28 4.81 10.76 0.05
C SER A 28 4.38 11.48 -1.23
N GLY A 29 3.10 11.35 -1.60
CA GLY A 29 2.61 11.75 -2.91
C GLY A 29 3.40 11.07 -4.02
N CYS A 30 3.49 11.75 -5.16
CA CYS A 30 4.24 11.34 -6.32
C CYS A 30 4.87 12.55 -7.05
N LYS A 31 6.05 12.33 -7.62
CA LYS A 31 6.79 13.31 -8.41
C LYS A 31 6.92 12.77 -9.83
N LYS A 32 7.07 13.69 -10.79
CA LYS A 32 7.48 13.32 -12.14
C LYS A 32 8.75 12.47 -12.07
N ASP A 33 8.78 11.36 -12.82
CA ASP A 33 9.85 10.36 -12.84
C ASP A 33 10.09 9.60 -11.51
N GLY A 34 9.13 9.65 -10.58
CA GLY A 34 9.15 8.89 -9.33
C GLY A 34 8.58 7.47 -9.46
N LEU A 35 8.17 6.89 -8.31
CA LEU A 35 7.56 5.56 -8.24
C LEU A 35 6.24 5.47 -9.02
N PHE A 36 5.45 6.55 -8.98
CA PHE A 36 4.20 6.68 -9.69
C PHE A 36 4.37 7.88 -10.61
N ASN A 37 4.45 7.64 -11.91
CA ASN A 37 4.80 8.66 -12.91
C ASN A 37 3.58 9.20 -13.67
N ARG A 38 2.38 8.81 -13.26
CA ARG A 38 1.11 9.16 -13.91
C ARG A 38 0.63 10.57 -13.58
N VAL A 39 0.89 11.01 -12.35
CA VAL A 39 0.43 12.32 -11.83
C VAL A 39 1.52 12.98 -11.00
N HIS A 40 1.31 14.26 -10.66
CA HIS A 40 2.12 14.96 -9.67
C HIS A 40 1.26 15.39 -8.49
N VAL A 41 1.52 14.75 -7.34
CA VAL A 41 0.86 15.06 -6.08
C VAL A 41 1.93 15.34 -5.04
N PRO A 42 2.00 16.55 -4.44
CA PRO A 42 2.98 16.85 -3.42
C PRO A 42 2.75 15.99 -2.17
N GLY A 43 3.83 15.61 -1.50
CA GLY A 43 3.73 14.91 -0.22
C GLY A 43 3.14 15.82 0.87
N HIS A 44 2.35 15.25 1.76
CA HIS A 44 1.62 15.99 2.79
C HIS A 44 1.41 15.16 4.06
N PHE A 45 1.12 15.85 5.17
CA PHE A 45 0.62 15.17 6.36
C PHE A 45 -0.82 14.71 6.13
N VAL A 46 -1.12 13.48 6.56
CA VAL A 46 -2.47 12.93 6.54
C VAL A 46 -3.13 13.21 7.87
N TYR A 47 -4.29 13.86 7.79
CA TYR A 47 -5.05 14.31 8.97
C TYR A 47 -5.53 13.14 9.83
N ARG A 48 -5.97 12.05 9.20
CA ARG A 48 -6.38 10.80 9.86
C ARG A 48 -5.94 9.62 9.02
N THR A 49 -5.39 8.60 9.68
CA THR A 49 -5.03 7.35 9.02
C THR A 49 -5.49 6.17 9.85
N ARG A 50 -6.31 5.29 9.27
CA ARG A 50 -6.76 4.06 9.92
C ARG A 50 -6.10 2.87 9.25
N PHE A 51 -5.18 2.22 9.96
CA PHE A 51 -4.56 0.99 9.50
C PHE A 51 -5.38 -0.22 9.94
N SER A 52 -5.82 -1.02 8.97
CA SER A 52 -6.68 -2.17 9.20
C SER A 52 -6.02 -3.47 8.75
N ARG A 53 -6.07 -4.48 9.64
CA ARG A 53 -5.66 -5.85 9.33
C ARG A 53 -6.64 -6.51 8.35
N THR A 54 -7.92 -6.18 8.46
CA THR A 54 -8.96 -6.69 7.55
C THR A 54 -8.73 -6.15 6.14
N SER A 55 -8.46 -4.84 5.98
CA SER A 55 -8.06 -4.29 4.68
C SER A 55 -6.82 -5.00 4.16
N GLY A 56 -5.79 -5.18 4.98
CA GLY A 56 -4.56 -5.83 4.54
C GLY A 56 -4.72 -7.28 4.09
N LYS A 57 -5.69 -8.04 4.63
CA LYS A 57 -5.99 -9.38 4.12
C LYS A 57 -6.42 -9.38 2.65
N SER A 58 -7.09 -8.33 2.18
CA SER A 58 -7.51 -8.20 0.78
C SER A 58 -6.34 -7.96 -0.19
N PHE A 59 -5.16 -7.61 0.32
CA PHE A 59 -3.92 -7.40 -0.45
C PHE A 59 -3.00 -8.63 -0.48
N LEU A 60 -3.44 -9.76 0.10
CA LEU A 60 -2.67 -10.98 0.17
C LEU A 60 -3.26 -12.04 -0.76
N LEU A 61 -2.42 -12.61 -1.63
CA LEU A 61 -2.74 -13.84 -2.36
C LEU A 61 -3.19 -14.93 -1.37
N SER A 62 -4.04 -15.85 -1.82
CA SER A 62 -4.63 -16.91 -0.99
C SER A 62 -3.60 -17.65 -0.13
N GLN A 63 -2.48 -18.05 -0.73
CA GLN A 63 -1.36 -18.74 -0.06
C GLN A 63 -0.62 -17.89 1.00
N CYS A 64 -0.72 -16.57 0.92
CA CYS A 64 -0.08 -15.61 1.81
C CYS A 64 -1.01 -15.09 2.92
N ARG A 65 -2.29 -15.49 2.98
CA ARG A 65 -3.29 -14.95 3.93
C ARG A 65 -2.97 -15.14 5.42
N THR A 66 -1.99 -16.00 5.75
CA THR A 66 -1.47 -16.15 7.13
C THR A 66 -0.55 -15.00 7.55
N ASP A 67 0.00 -14.26 6.58
CA ASP A 67 0.81 -13.08 6.88
C ASP A 67 -0.06 -11.97 7.47
N VAL A 68 0.53 -11.12 8.30
CA VAL A 68 -0.16 -9.97 8.90
C VAL A 68 0.30 -8.70 8.21
N LEU A 69 -0.61 -8.14 7.42
CA LEU A 69 -0.45 -6.86 6.73
C LEU A 69 -1.54 -5.90 7.25
N TYR A 70 -1.12 -4.67 7.54
CA TYR A 70 -2.00 -3.56 7.81
C TYR A 70 -1.97 -2.59 6.64
N ILE A 71 -3.13 -2.17 6.15
CA ILE A 71 -3.27 -1.18 5.08
C ILE A 71 -4.10 -0.01 5.60
N SER A 72 -3.67 1.21 5.28
CA SER A 72 -4.43 2.43 5.54
C SER A 72 -5.57 2.60 4.56
N ASP A 73 -6.61 3.31 4.98
CA ASP A 73 -7.50 3.97 4.02
C ASP A 73 -6.67 4.93 3.13
N PRO A 74 -7.01 5.08 1.83
CA PRO A 74 -6.32 6.00 0.95
C PRO A 74 -6.57 7.45 1.36
N CYS A 75 -5.60 8.33 1.14
CA CYS A 75 -5.92 9.76 1.02
C CYS A 75 -6.31 10.05 -0.43
N GLU A 76 -7.41 10.76 -0.60
CA GLU A 76 -8.03 11.03 -1.89
C GLU A 76 -7.52 12.34 -2.46
N HIS A 77 -7.21 12.33 -3.74
CA HIS A 77 -6.75 13.47 -4.52
C HIS A 77 -7.64 13.55 -5.75
N LEU A 78 -8.60 14.47 -5.69
CA LEU A 78 -9.63 14.62 -6.70
C LEU A 78 -9.09 15.39 -7.91
N ASP A 79 -9.78 15.26 -9.04
CA ASP A 79 -9.57 16.08 -10.24
C ASP A 79 -8.13 16.02 -10.80
N GLN A 80 -7.53 14.83 -10.89
CA GLN A 80 -6.17 14.66 -11.44
C GLN A 80 -6.14 14.60 -12.99
N GLY A 81 -7.12 15.23 -13.64
CA GLY A 81 -7.30 15.22 -15.10
C GLY A 81 -7.73 13.85 -15.61
N GLU A 82 -7.06 13.37 -16.67
CA GLU A 82 -7.37 12.08 -17.33
C GLU A 82 -7.22 10.86 -16.40
N GLU A 83 -6.46 10.97 -15.32
CA GLU A 83 -6.26 9.87 -14.36
C GLU A 83 -7.40 9.76 -13.33
N GLY A 84 -8.35 10.70 -13.35
CA GLY A 84 -9.50 10.72 -12.44
C GLY A 84 -9.13 10.98 -10.99
N ASP A 85 -9.94 10.45 -10.07
CA ASP A 85 -9.70 10.56 -8.63
C ASP A 85 -8.68 9.52 -8.20
N ILE A 86 -7.67 9.94 -7.44
CA ILE A 86 -6.55 9.08 -7.06
C ILE A 86 -6.48 8.88 -5.56
N GLY A 87 -6.30 7.63 -5.14
CA GLY A 87 -6.07 7.24 -3.76
C GLY A 87 -4.61 6.85 -3.51
N PHE A 88 -3.94 7.48 -2.54
CA PHE A 88 -2.66 6.98 -2.03
C PHE A 88 -2.86 6.23 -0.71
N PHE A 89 -2.48 4.95 -0.71
CA PHE A 89 -2.55 4.10 0.48
C PHE A 89 -1.16 3.67 0.95
N ARG A 90 -1.09 3.35 2.24
CA ARG A 90 0.14 2.98 2.94
C ARG A 90 -0.09 1.69 3.71
N GLY A 91 0.99 0.99 4.03
CA GLY A 91 0.86 -0.27 4.77
C GLY A 91 2.10 -0.71 5.48
N ILE A 92 1.94 -1.68 6.37
CA ILE A 92 3.06 -2.30 7.06
C ILE A 92 2.77 -3.77 7.36
N PHE A 93 3.72 -4.62 7.03
CA PHE A 93 3.74 -6.00 7.48
C PHE A 93 4.22 -6.08 8.93
N LYS A 94 3.59 -6.94 9.75
CA LYS A 94 4.04 -7.19 11.13
C LYS A 94 5.40 -7.89 11.20
N SER A 95 5.66 -8.83 10.28
CA SER A 95 6.88 -9.65 10.28
C SER A 95 7.28 -9.99 8.84
N PHE A 96 7.70 -8.98 8.09
CA PHE A 96 7.92 -9.14 6.66
C PHE A 96 9.08 -10.10 6.34
N ALA A 97 10.15 -10.04 7.13
CA ALA A 97 11.34 -10.88 6.94
C ALA A 97 11.02 -12.39 6.87
N THR A 98 10.02 -12.84 7.64
CA THR A 98 9.58 -14.23 7.73
C THR A 98 8.29 -14.53 6.94
N SER A 99 7.66 -13.51 6.35
CA SER A 99 6.40 -13.62 5.63
C SER A 99 6.45 -14.53 4.41
N LYS A 100 5.31 -15.14 4.07
CA LYS A 100 5.14 -15.89 2.83
C LYS A 100 5.22 -14.98 1.60
N VAL A 101 4.74 -13.74 1.69
CA VAL A 101 4.89 -12.72 0.63
C VAL A 101 6.37 -12.56 0.25
N ARG A 102 7.26 -12.35 1.24
CA ARG A 102 8.69 -12.20 0.97
C ARG A 102 9.30 -13.46 0.36
N LYS A 103 8.95 -14.64 0.88
CA LYS A 103 9.40 -15.93 0.31
C LYS A 103 8.99 -16.06 -1.16
N LEU A 104 7.75 -15.68 -1.49
CA LEU A 104 7.21 -15.76 -2.85
C LEU A 104 7.86 -14.75 -3.81
N LEU A 105 8.12 -13.52 -3.34
CA LEU A 105 8.87 -12.52 -4.10
C LEU A 105 10.26 -13.04 -4.47
N ILE A 106 10.98 -13.65 -3.52
CA ILE A 106 12.30 -14.24 -3.75
C ILE A 106 12.21 -15.44 -4.70
N SER A 107 11.27 -16.37 -4.50
CA SER A 107 11.14 -17.56 -5.35
C SER A 107 10.77 -17.22 -6.78
N ARG A 108 10.07 -16.09 -7.00
CA ARG A 108 9.73 -15.59 -8.34
C ARG A 108 10.84 -14.75 -8.98
N GLY A 109 11.96 -14.53 -8.29
CA GLY A 109 13.03 -13.67 -8.78
C GLY A 109 12.58 -12.22 -8.97
N ALA A 110 11.64 -11.73 -8.15
CA ALA A 110 11.05 -10.42 -8.31
C ALA A 110 12.12 -9.32 -8.25
N PRO A 111 12.21 -8.44 -9.27
CA PRO A 111 13.23 -7.40 -9.31
C PRO A 111 12.94 -6.32 -8.26
N LEU A 112 14.00 -5.80 -7.66
CA LEU A 112 13.92 -4.55 -6.91
C LEU A 112 13.85 -3.38 -7.88
N HIS A 113 13.13 -2.34 -7.50
CA HIS A 113 13.07 -1.09 -8.25
C HIS A 113 14.50 -0.53 -8.41
N PRO A 114 14.90 -0.16 -9.63
CA PRO A 114 16.31 0.13 -9.93
C PRO A 114 16.80 1.41 -9.22
N LYS A 115 15.97 2.46 -9.20
CA LYS A 115 16.35 3.80 -8.75
C LYS A 115 15.74 4.18 -7.40
N GLU A 116 14.41 4.17 -7.32
CA GLU A 116 13.65 4.62 -6.16
C GLU A 116 13.80 3.71 -4.93
N VAL A 117 13.58 4.32 -3.76
CA VAL A 117 13.65 3.68 -2.44
C VAL A 117 12.44 4.06 -1.61
N CYS A 118 12.16 3.30 -0.56
CA CYS A 118 11.07 3.59 0.36
C CYS A 118 11.18 5.02 0.92
N PRO A 119 10.16 5.87 0.76
CA PRO A 119 10.25 7.26 1.21
C PRO A 119 10.41 7.37 2.73
N TYR A 120 9.91 6.37 3.48
CA TYR A 120 9.90 6.34 4.94
C TYR A 120 11.23 5.86 5.55
N CYS A 121 11.80 4.77 5.04
CA CYS A 121 12.99 4.12 5.62
C CYS A 121 14.19 3.97 4.66
N LYS A 122 14.08 4.42 3.41
CA LYS A 122 15.12 4.37 2.37
C LYS A 122 15.58 2.98 1.93
N ALA A 123 14.90 1.92 2.36
CA ALA A 123 15.14 0.56 1.87
C ALA A 123 14.72 0.40 0.40
N LYS A 124 15.34 -0.55 -0.31
CA LYS A 124 14.93 -0.95 -1.67
C LYS A 124 13.50 -1.50 -1.69
N LEU A 125 12.85 -1.38 -2.85
CA LEU A 125 11.44 -1.67 -3.06
C LEU A 125 11.27 -2.80 -4.06
N TRP A 126 10.37 -3.75 -3.80
CA TRP A 126 9.85 -4.65 -4.83
C TRP A 126 8.63 -4.03 -5.50
N ASN A 127 8.54 -4.16 -6.84
CA ASN A 127 7.32 -3.84 -7.58
C ASN A 127 6.38 -5.06 -7.52
N MET A 128 5.20 -4.88 -6.92
CA MET A 128 4.27 -5.98 -6.68
C MET A 128 3.48 -6.36 -7.93
N GLN A 129 3.21 -5.40 -8.82
CA GLN A 129 2.57 -5.65 -10.11
C GLN A 129 3.48 -6.48 -11.01
N ALA A 130 4.74 -6.07 -11.19
CA ALA A 130 5.73 -6.78 -11.98
C ALA A 130 6.02 -8.20 -11.45
N ALA A 131 5.78 -8.45 -10.16
CA ALA A 131 5.93 -9.76 -9.53
C ALA A 131 4.65 -10.62 -9.56
N ASN A 132 3.56 -10.15 -10.19
CA ASN A 132 2.23 -10.79 -10.17
C ASN A 132 1.72 -11.07 -8.75
N MET A 133 1.90 -10.11 -7.84
CA MET A 133 1.58 -10.23 -6.41
C MET A 133 0.33 -9.47 -5.98
N ILE A 134 -0.34 -8.79 -6.90
CA ILE A 134 -1.55 -7.99 -6.63
C ILE A 134 -2.79 -8.88 -6.82
N PRO A 135 -3.54 -9.23 -5.75
CA PRO A 135 -4.82 -9.92 -5.92
C PRO A 135 -5.92 -8.95 -6.38
N SER A 136 -6.89 -9.45 -7.14
CA SER A 136 -8.09 -8.68 -7.53
C SER A 136 -8.91 -8.17 -6.35
N SER A 137 -8.85 -8.82 -5.18
CA SER A 137 -9.52 -8.33 -3.98
C SER A 137 -9.01 -6.97 -3.48
N ALA A 138 -7.85 -6.50 -3.95
CA ALA A 138 -7.30 -5.20 -3.59
C ALA A 138 -8.12 -4.03 -4.18
N SER A 139 -8.56 -4.11 -5.44
CA SER A 139 -9.37 -3.08 -6.11
C SER A 139 -10.71 -2.91 -5.43
N CYS A 140 -11.41 -4.02 -5.23
CA CYS A 140 -12.65 -4.05 -4.48
C CYS A 140 -12.49 -3.46 -3.07
N ARG A 141 -11.41 -3.75 -2.35
CA ARG A 141 -11.21 -3.20 -1.00
C ARG A 141 -11.01 -1.68 -1.00
N LEU A 142 -10.37 -1.15 -2.03
CA LEU A 142 -10.05 0.27 -2.18
C LEU A 142 -11.18 1.07 -2.84
N GLY A 143 -12.22 0.42 -3.38
CA GLY A 143 -13.19 1.10 -4.24
C GLY A 143 -12.52 1.66 -5.49
N ALA A 144 -11.58 0.91 -6.07
CA ALA A 144 -10.79 1.32 -7.22
C ALA A 144 -11.16 0.52 -8.46
N TYR A 145 -10.89 1.08 -9.64
CA TYR A 145 -10.96 0.32 -10.89
C TYR A 145 -10.03 -0.90 -10.83
N ASP A 146 -10.47 -1.99 -11.46
CA ASP A 146 -9.62 -3.16 -11.67
C ASP A 146 -8.38 -2.77 -12.49
N ASP A 147 -7.24 -3.41 -12.20
CA ASP A 147 -5.94 -3.15 -12.82
C ASP A 147 -5.37 -1.72 -12.69
N CYS A 148 -6.08 -0.81 -12.02
CA CYS A 148 -5.61 0.53 -11.70
C CYS A 148 -4.99 0.61 -10.29
N ILE A 149 -4.37 -0.47 -9.83
CA ILE A 149 -3.60 -0.48 -8.57
C ILE A 149 -2.14 -0.76 -8.86
N GLU A 150 -1.28 0.11 -8.35
CA GLU A 150 0.15 -0.10 -8.31
C GLU A 150 0.65 0.06 -6.87
N TYR A 151 1.41 -0.90 -6.38
CA TYR A 151 2.07 -0.75 -5.08
C TYR A 151 3.42 -1.45 -4.99
N TYR A 152 4.20 -0.97 -4.04
CA TYR A 152 5.54 -1.41 -3.74
C TYR A 152 5.64 -1.87 -2.30
N VAL A 153 6.49 -2.85 -2.04
CA VAL A 153 6.84 -3.28 -0.68
C VAL A 153 8.34 -3.17 -0.49
N CYS A 154 8.79 -2.46 0.55
CA CYS A 154 10.22 -2.34 0.81
C CYS A 154 10.77 -3.55 1.57
N LEU A 155 12.09 -3.69 1.61
CA LEU A 155 12.76 -4.78 2.35
C LEU A 155 12.41 -4.85 3.84
N ASN A 156 11.89 -3.75 4.40
CA ASN A 156 11.43 -3.62 5.78
C ASN A 156 9.89 -3.77 5.91
N GLY A 157 9.18 -4.18 4.86
CA GLY A 157 7.75 -4.45 4.93
C GLY A 157 6.82 -3.23 4.88
N HIS A 158 7.34 -2.03 4.59
CA HIS A 158 6.48 -0.87 4.32
C HIS A 158 5.87 -0.99 2.93
N VAL A 159 4.56 -0.73 2.85
CA VAL A 159 3.79 -0.66 1.62
C VAL A 159 3.49 0.80 1.28
N LEU A 160 3.60 1.12 0.01
CA LEU A 160 3.11 2.36 -0.57
C LEU A 160 2.47 2.04 -1.91
N GLY A 161 1.29 2.59 -2.14
CA GLY A 161 0.54 2.35 -3.37
C GLY A 161 -0.32 3.51 -3.77
N ILE A 162 -0.73 3.44 -5.02
CA ILE A 162 -1.63 4.35 -5.71
C ILE A 162 -2.77 3.53 -6.31
N CYS A 163 -3.96 4.09 -6.35
CA CYS A 163 -5.07 3.54 -7.11
C CYS A 163 -5.90 4.63 -7.78
N THR A 164 -6.53 4.31 -8.91
CA THR A 164 -7.60 5.14 -9.48
C THR A 164 -8.93 4.73 -8.84
N LEU A 165 -9.55 5.67 -8.14
CA LEU A 165 -10.79 5.46 -7.40
C LEU A 165 -11.98 5.41 -8.37
N LEU A 166 -12.97 4.59 -8.04
CA LEU A 166 -14.26 4.61 -8.69
C LEU A 166 -14.96 5.93 -8.35
N PRO A 167 -15.65 6.56 -9.31
CA PRO A 167 -16.53 7.67 -9.01
C PRO A 167 -17.54 7.26 -7.94
N LEU A 168 -17.78 8.12 -6.97
CA LEU A 168 -18.93 7.97 -6.09
C LEU A 168 -20.17 8.29 -6.92
N SER A 169 -20.85 7.26 -7.43
CA SER A 169 -22.15 7.45 -8.08
C SER A 169 -23.20 7.71 -7.02
N ASP A 170 -23.88 8.85 -7.08
CA ASP A 170 -25.07 9.17 -6.25
C ASP A 170 -26.31 8.31 -6.62
N THR A 171 -26.12 7.10 -7.14
CA THR A 171 -27.21 6.19 -7.46
C THR A 171 -27.59 5.38 -6.22
N ASP A 172 -28.10 6.09 -5.21
CA ASP A 172 -29.17 5.55 -4.37
C ASP A 172 -30.46 5.58 -5.21
N GLU A 173 -30.53 4.80 -6.29
CA GLU A 173 -31.84 4.32 -6.72
C GLU A 173 -32.17 3.19 -5.76
N ALA A 174 -32.84 3.57 -4.67
CA ALA A 174 -33.55 2.64 -3.83
C ALA A 174 -34.36 1.73 -4.74
N SER A 175 -34.02 0.45 -4.79
CA SER A 175 -34.86 -0.56 -5.41
C SER A 175 -36.16 -0.62 -4.61
N GLU A 176 -37.14 0.19 -5.00
CA GLU A 176 -38.54 -0.07 -4.73
C GLU A 176 -38.94 -1.27 -5.59
N GLU A 177 -38.84 -2.48 -5.02
CA GLU A 177 -39.71 -3.64 -5.30
C GLU A 177 -39.54 -4.72 -4.22
#